data_AF-A0A444S4A7-F1
#
_entry.id   AF-A0A444S4A7-F1
#
_cell.length_a   1.000
_cell.length_b   1.000
_cell.length_c   1.000
_cell.angle_alpha   90.00
_cell.angle_beta   90.00
_cell.angle_gamma   90.00
#
_symmetry.space_group_name_H-M   'P 1'
#
loop_
_entity.id
_entity.type
_entity.pdbx_description
1 polymer ?
#
loop_
_entity_poly.entity_id
_entity_poly.type
_entity_poly.pdbx_seq_one_letter_code
_entity_poly.pdbx_strand_id
1 'polypeptide(L)'
;MTVKTLLRVLSPVHIKRELRDGPFRLQFTDLHASNILVDKEWNVTGIIDLEWICSLPLEMLDVPYWLTGCAIDQITGDELERFDEIRREFMRIFEEEERTFNIEAIRDNTLSHVMRDLWESKGVWFWHCISSVNAMYFILESHLYPAGSLPLEAERCVSGFWCRDSEDVVRMKLAEKQAYDDELRKLFLEER
;
A
#
# COMPACT_ATOMS: atom_id res chain seq x y z
N MET A 1 13.52 5.08 8.31
CA MET A 1 12.70 6.02 9.11
C MET A 1 12.42 7.34 8.40
N THR A 2 13.26 7.81 7.47
CA THR A 2 13.02 9.05 6.71
C THR A 2 11.64 9.10 6.07
N VAL A 3 11.30 8.08 5.27
CA VAL A 3 9.97 7.89 4.69
C VAL A 3 8.88 7.90 5.77
N LYS A 4 9.04 7.14 6.86
CA LYS A 4 8.07 7.12 7.98
C LYS A 4 7.88 8.49 8.65
N THR A 5 8.96 9.26 8.82
CA THR A 5 8.92 10.62 9.36
C THR A 5 8.20 11.56 8.40
N LEU A 6 8.49 11.46 7.10
CA LEU A 6 7.81 12.24 6.06
C LEU A 6 6.32 11.89 6.01
N LEU A 7 5.95 10.62 6.02
CA LEU A 7 4.56 10.18 6.10
C LEU A 7 3.87 10.73 7.35
N ARG A 8 4.57 10.78 8.49
CA ARG A 8 4.03 11.42 9.70
C ARG A 8 3.78 12.92 9.50
N VAL A 9 4.68 13.63 8.84
CA VAL A 9 4.53 15.06 8.48
C VAL A 9 3.39 15.27 7.47
N LEU A 10 3.22 14.36 6.52
CA LEU A 10 2.18 14.40 5.50
C LEU A 10 0.81 13.93 5.99
N SER A 11 0.75 13.23 7.14
CA SER A 11 -0.50 12.69 7.67
C SER A 11 -1.64 13.71 7.78
N PRO A 12 -1.45 14.99 8.19
CA PRO A 12 -2.54 15.95 8.27
C PRO A 12 -3.06 16.41 6.90
N VAL A 13 -2.31 16.16 5.82
CA VAL A 13 -2.68 16.49 4.44
C VAL A 13 -3.56 15.40 3.84
N HIS A 14 -3.26 14.13 4.12
CA HIS A 14 -3.94 12.99 3.49
C HIS A 14 -5.00 12.32 4.37
N ILE A 15 -4.95 12.49 5.70
CA ILE A 15 -5.97 11.96 6.62
C ILE A 15 -6.99 13.06 6.91
N LYS A 16 -8.22 12.87 6.42
CA LYS A 16 -9.32 13.81 6.64
C LYS A 16 -9.64 13.91 8.13
N ARG A 17 -9.77 15.13 8.63
CA ARG A 17 -9.98 15.38 10.07
C ARG A 17 -11.32 14.79 10.53
N GLU A 18 -12.32 14.85 9.66
CA GLU A 18 -13.67 14.34 9.87
C GLU A 18 -13.76 12.80 9.86
N LEU A 19 -12.77 12.09 9.28
CA LEU A 19 -12.73 10.62 9.22
C LEU A 19 -11.70 9.99 10.17
N ARG A 20 -10.88 10.81 10.82
CA ARG A 20 -9.76 10.36 11.68
C ARG A 20 -10.20 9.47 12.84
N ASP A 21 -11.34 9.79 13.44
CA ASP A 21 -11.89 9.06 14.59
C ASP A 21 -12.97 8.04 14.17
N GLY A 22 -13.07 7.76 12.87
CA GLY A 22 -14.01 6.82 12.28
C GLY A 22 -14.93 7.47 11.23
N PRO A 23 -15.79 6.66 10.58
CA PRO A 23 -16.07 5.27 10.91
C PRO A 23 -14.94 4.29 10.48
N PHE A 24 -14.78 3.22 11.26
CA PHE A 24 -13.92 2.08 10.92
C PHE A 24 -14.77 0.94 10.36
N ARG A 25 -14.28 0.27 9.31
CA ARG A 25 -14.98 -0.83 8.63
C ARG A 25 -14.11 -2.07 8.57
N LEU A 26 -14.75 -3.24 8.60
CA LEU A 26 -14.06 -4.49 8.34
C LEU A 26 -13.60 -4.51 6.88
N GLN A 27 -12.30 -4.65 6.69
CA GLN A 27 -11.62 -4.65 5.40
C GLN A 27 -10.64 -5.82 5.37
N PHE A 28 -10.44 -6.39 4.19
CA PHE A 28 -9.44 -7.41 3.93
C PHE A 28 -8.13 -6.74 3.56
N THR A 29 -7.07 -6.96 4.35
CA THR A 29 -5.75 -6.38 4.05
C THR A 29 -4.95 -7.23 3.07
N ASP A 30 -5.35 -8.49 2.87
CA ASP A 30 -4.68 -9.45 1.99
C ASP A 30 -5.69 -10.12 1.04
N LEU A 31 -6.63 -9.34 0.50
CA LEU A 31 -7.51 -9.85 -0.55
C LEU A 31 -6.74 -9.89 -1.86
N HIS A 32 -6.62 -11.06 -2.48
CA HIS A 32 -6.10 -11.25 -3.83
C HIS A 32 -6.83 -12.39 -4.55
N ALA A 33 -6.59 -12.53 -5.86
CA ALA A 33 -7.33 -13.46 -6.71
C ALA A 33 -7.37 -14.91 -6.18
N SER A 34 -6.28 -15.42 -5.60
CA SER A 34 -6.27 -16.80 -5.06
C SER A 34 -7.08 -17.00 -3.77
N ASN A 35 -7.56 -15.92 -3.14
CA ASN A 35 -8.44 -15.99 -1.96
C ASN A 35 -9.93 -16.00 -2.36
N ILE A 36 -10.24 -15.86 -3.65
CA ILE A 36 -11.60 -15.81 -4.19
C ILE A 36 -11.88 -17.10 -4.97
N LEU A 37 -12.90 -17.85 -4.54
CA LEU A 37 -13.36 -19.04 -5.23
C LEU A 37 -14.52 -18.70 -6.15
N VAL A 38 -14.50 -19.25 -7.36
CA VAL A 38 -15.55 -19.04 -8.38
C VAL A 38 -16.07 -20.37 -8.93
N ASP A 39 -17.33 -20.40 -9.34
CA ASP A 39 -17.89 -21.51 -10.11
C ASP A 39 -17.54 -21.42 -11.62
N LYS A 40 -18.15 -22.29 -12.44
CA LYS A 40 -17.90 -22.35 -13.89
C LYS A 40 -18.43 -21.12 -14.63
N GLU A 41 -19.36 -20.41 -14.02
CA GLU A 41 -20.02 -19.22 -14.56
C GLU A 41 -19.39 -17.93 -13.99
N TRP A 42 -18.27 -18.04 -13.28
CA TRP A 42 -17.55 -16.94 -12.61
C TRP A 42 -18.29 -16.27 -11.45
N ASN A 43 -19.31 -16.91 -10.89
CA ASN A 43 -19.93 -16.40 -9.67
C ASN A 43 -19.00 -16.65 -8.49
N VAL A 44 -18.84 -15.65 -7.61
CA VAL A 44 -18.10 -15.82 -6.37
C VAL A 44 -18.86 -16.80 -5.47
N THR A 45 -18.23 -17.93 -5.15
CA THR A 45 -18.79 -18.99 -4.31
C THR A 45 -18.23 -19.00 -2.90
N GLY A 46 -17.10 -18.33 -2.69
CA GLY A 46 -16.49 -18.21 -1.36
C GLY A 46 -15.28 -17.29 -1.36
N ILE A 47 -14.96 -16.79 -0.17
CA ILE A 47 -13.70 -16.13 0.14
C ILE A 47 -13.03 -16.96 1.23
N ILE A 48 -11.79 -17.33 1.00
CA ILE A 48 -10.97 -18.10 1.93
C ILE A 48 -9.89 -17.20 2.54
N ASP A 49 -9.09 -17.76 3.45
CA ASP A 49 -7.95 -17.08 4.06
C ASP A 49 -8.32 -15.75 4.76
N LEU A 50 -9.22 -15.86 5.74
CA LEU A 50 -9.83 -14.71 6.43
C LEU A 50 -8.98 -14.19 7.61
N GLU A 51 -7.73 -14.65 7.75
CA GLU A 51 -6.88 -14.31 8.90
C GLU A 51 -6.45 -12.84 8.92
N TRP A 52 -6.49 -12.17 7.75
CA TRP A 52 -6.10 -10.78 7.54
C TRP A 52 -7.30 -9.84 7.34
N ILE A 53 -8.31 -9.96 8.21
CA ILE A 53 -9.43 -9.01 8.29
C ILE A 53 -9.20 -8.04 9.45
N CYS A 54 -9.25 -6.73 9.16
CA CYS A 54 -9.04 -5.68 10.14
C CYS A 54 -10.19 -4.66 10.14
N SER A 55 -10.45 -4.04 11.30
CA SER A 55 -11.26 -2.83 11.36
C SER A 55 -10.36 -1.63 11.05
N LEU A 56 -10.51 -1.06 9.85
CA LEU A 56 -9.64 -0.01 9.31
C LEU A 56 -10.41 1.27 9.03
N PRO A 57 -9.73 2.44 9.01
CA PRO A 57 -10.31 3.69 8.53
C PRO A 57 -10.98 3.50 7.18
N LEU A 58 -12.12 4.16 6.98
CA LEU A 58 -12.80 4.17 5.69
C LEU A 58 -11.89 4.61 4.55
N GLU A 59 -10.92 5.47 4.86
CA GLU A 59 -9.96 6.00 3.90
C GLU A 59 -8.94 4.97 3.38
N MET A 60 -8.88 3.77 3.95
CA MET A 60 -8.04 2.68 3.47
C MET A 60 -8.73 1.81 2.42
N LEU A 61 -10.02 2.03 2.15
CA LEU A 61 -10.73 1.30 1.11
C LEU A 61 -10.28 1.80 -0.27
N ASP A 62 -9.87 0.88 -1.12
CA ASP A 62 -9.29 1.17 -2.43
C ASP A 62 -9.73 0.15 -3.49
N VAL A 63 -9.36 0.44 -4.73
CA VAL A 63 -9.52 -0.53 -5.82
C VAL A 63 -8.33 -1.48 -5.77
N PRO A 64 -8.54 -2.81 -5.75
CA PRO A 64 -7.43 -3.74 -5.59
C PRO A 64 -6.40 -3.61 -6.73
N TYR A 65 -5.18 -3.22 -6.38
CA TYR A 65 -4.12 -2.95 -7.35
C TYR A 65 -3.73 -4.17 -8.19
N TRP A 66 -3.90 -5.39 -7.65
CA TRP A 66 -3.58 -6.64 -8.32
C TRP A 66 -4.50 -6.97 -9.49
N LEU A 67 -5.56 -6.17 -9.75
CA LEU A 67 -6.42 -6.35 -10.93
C LEU A 67 -5.66 -6.22 -12.26
N THR A 68 -4.55 -5.47 -12.30
CA THR A 68 -3.66 -5.41 -13.47
C THR A 68 -2.56 -6.48 -13.48
N GLY A 69 -2.42 -7.24 -12.37
CA GLY A 69 -1.30 -8.14 -12.14
C GLY A 69 0.00 -7.43 -11.72
N CYS A 70 -0.02 -6.11 -11.56
CA CYS A 70 1.13 -5.33 -11.11
C CYS A 70 1.29 -5.40 -9.59
N ALA A 71 2.54 -5.36 -9.12
CA ALA A 71 2.81 -4.96 -7.74
C ALA A 71 2.56 -3.45 -7.57
N ILE A 72 2.24 -3.02 -6.36
CA ILE A 72 1.85 -1.62 -6.10
C ILE A 72 2.97 -0.61 -6.45
N ASP A 73 4.24 -0.99 -6.29
CA ASP A 73 5.42 -0.20 -6.66
C ASP A 73 5.68 -0.14 -8.17
N GLN A 74 4.98 -0.96 -8.96
CA GLN A 74 5.10 -0.99 -10.42
C GLN A 74 4.07 -0.10 -11.12
N ILE A 75 3.04 0.40 -10.41
CA ILE A 75 1.96 1.19 -11.00
C ILE A 75 2.42 2.62 -11.26
N THR A 76 3.26 2.80 -12.28
CA THR A 76 3.84 4.08 -12.69
C THR A 76 3.84 4.17 -14.21
N GLY A 77 3.90 5.39 -14.77
CA GLY A 77 3.90 5.60 -16.23
C GLY A 77 2.71 4.92 -16.92
N ASP A 78 2.98 4.15 -17.97
CA ASP A 78 1.96 3.45 -18.77
C ASP A 78 1.11 2.47 -17.93
N GLU A 79 1.69 1.82 -16.92
CA GLU A 79 0.93 0.90 -16.04
C GLU A 79 -0.02 1.66 -15.10
N LEU A 80 0.28 2.91 -14.76
CA LEU A 80 -0.66 3.77 -14.02
C LEU A 80 -1.86 4.15 -14.89
N GLU A 81 -1.65 4.41 -16.18
CA GLU A 81 -2.74 4.69 -17.13
C GLU A 81 -3.65 3.46 -17.28
N ARG A 82 -3.04 2.29 -17.50
CA ARG A 82 -3.76 1.01 -17.56
C ARG A 82 -4.51 0.69 -16.27
N PHE A 83 -3.91 0.97 -15.11
CA PHE A 83 -4.60 0.80 -13.84
C PHE A 83 -5.77 1.78 -13.68
N ASP A 84 -5.63 3.05 -14.09
CA ASP A 84 -6.72 4.02 -14.01
C ASP A 84 -7.93 3.62 -14.88
N GLU A 85 -7.70 3.00 -16.04
CA GLU A 85 -8.77 2.47 -16.89
C GLU A 85 -9.57 1.37 -16.17
N ILE A 86 -8.89 0.35 -15.64
CA ILE A 86 -9.53 -0.74 -14.88
C ILE A 86 -10.19 -0.22 -13.61
N ARG A 87 -9.53 0.73 -12.92
CA ARG A 87 -10.06 1.37 -11.72
C ARG A 87 -11.36 2.12 -12.02
N ARG A 88 -11.46 2.84 -13.13
CA ARG A 88 -12.70 3.52 -13.54
C ARG A 88 -13.83 2.54 -13.83
N GLU A 89 -13.53 1.42 -14.48
CA GLU A 89 -14.51 0.36 -14.71
C GLU A 89 -15.00 -0.24 -13.40
N PHE A 90 -14.07 -0.58 -12.50
CA PHE A 90 -14.40 -1.06 -11.16
C PHE A 90 -15.30 -0.07 -10.42
N MET A 91 -14.93 1.21 -10.39
CA MET A 91 -15.70 2.25 -9.69
C MET A 91 -17.10 2.42 -10.28
N ARG A 92 -17.26 2.31 -11.60
CA ARG A 92 -18.59 2.37 -12.25
C ARG A 92 -19.49 1.23 -11.74
N ILE A 93 -18.99 0.00 -11.74
CA ILE A 93 -19.74 -1.18 -11.26
C ILE A 93 -20.01 -1.05 -9.76
N PHE A 94 -19.00 -0.66 -8.98
CA PHE A 94 -19.11 -0.48 -7.54
C PHE A 94 -20.20 0.54 -7.17
N GLU A 95 -20.30 1.65 -7.88
CA GLU A 95 -21.35 2.66 -7.69
C GLU A 95 -22.75 2.13 -8.03
N GLU A 96 -22.89 1.28 -9.05
CA GLU A 96 -24.16 0.64 -9.42
C GLU A 96 -24.61 -0.35 -8.34
N GLU A 97 -23.68 -1.17 -7.84
CA GLU A 97 -23.93 -2.10 -6.74
C GLU A 97 -24.27 -1.37 -5.43
N GLU A 98 -23.51 -0.32 -5.09
CA GLU A 98 -23.76 0.49 -3.89
C GLU A 98 -25.18 1.08 -3.84
N ARG A 99 -25.69 1.54 -4.99
CA ARG A 99 -27.07 2.03 -5.13
C ARG A 99 -28.09 0.90 -4.99
N THR A 100 -27.80 -0.26 -5.55
CA THR A 100 -28.71 -1.43 -5.55
C THR A 100 -28.87 -2.01 -4.15
N PHE A 101 -27.79 -2.11 -3.38
CA PHE A 101 -27.81 -2.65 -2.03
C PHE A 101 -28.39 -1.71 -0.98
N ASN A 102 -28.85 -0.52 -1.39
CA ASN A 102 -29.45 0.51 -0.54
C ASN A 102 -28.72 0.66 0.79
N ILE A 103 -27.41 0.91 0.74
CA ILE A 103 -26.58 1.23 1.92
C ILE A 103 -26.94 2.67 2.40
N GLU A 104 -28.24 2.91 2.60
CA GLU A 104 -28.88 4.16 3.03
C GLU A 104 -28.53 4.55 4.48
N ALA A 105 -27.85 3.66 5.23
CA ALA A 105 -27.41 3.92 6.59
C ALA A 105 -26.17 4.83 6.68
N ILE A 106 -25.55 5.20 5.57
CA ILE A 106 -24.42 6.15 5.55
C ILE A 106 -24.90 7.45 4.90
N ARG A 107 -25.67 8.23 5.67
CA ARG A 107 -26.18 9.54 5.23
C ARG A 107 -25.08 10.58 5.02
N ASP A 108 -23.84 10.29 5.40
CA ASP A 108 -22.69 11.16 5.22
C ASP A 108 -21.54 10.36 4.57
N ASN A 109 -21.40 10.50 3.24
CA ASN A 109 -20.39 9.94 2.34
C ASN A 109 -20.55 8.46 1.94
N THR A 110 -21.03 8.22 0.71
CA THR A 110 -21.00 6.89 0.08
C THR A 110 -19.55 6.38 0.00
N LEU A 111 -19.35 5.05 0.04
CA LEU A 111 -18.02 4.43 -0.08
C LEU A 111 -17.38 4.85 -1.40
N SER A 112 -18.17 4.88 -2.47
CA SER A 112 -17.72 5.32 -3.79
C SER A 112 -17.17 6.74 -3.80
N HIS A 113 -17.82 7.66 -3.07
CA HIS A 113 -17.37 9.05 -2.92
C HIS A 113 -16.02 9.11 -2.20
N VAL A 114 -15.88 8.36 -1.10
CA VAL A 114 -14.62 8.32 -0.34
C VAL A 114 -13.48 7.78 -1.20
N MET A 115 -13.70 6.66 -1.91
CA MET A 115 -12.69 6.07 -2.81
C MET A 115 -12.28 7.02 -3.93
N ARG A 116 -13.23 7.78 -4.49
CA ARG A 116 -12.95 8.79 -5.53
C ARG A 116 -12.13 9.95 -4.98
N ASP A 117 -12.53 10.49 -3.83
CA ASP A 117 -11.81 11.58 -3.18
C ASP A 117 -10.36 11.19 -2.86
N LEU A 118 -10.12 9.95 -2.42
CA LEU A 118 -8.77 9.44 -2.12
C LEU A 118 -7.91 9.28 -3.36
N TRP A 119 -8.51 8.90 -4.48
CA TRP A 119 -7.81 8.86 -5.76
C TRP A 119 -7.39 10.26 -6.19
N GLU A 120 -8.31 11.21 -6.20
CA GLU A 120 -8.09 12.59 -6.64
C GLU A 120 -7.08 13.34 -5.75
N SER A 121 -7.15 13.11 -4.43
CA SER A 121 -6.24 13.71 -3.44
C SER A 121 -4.90 12.98 -3.29
N LYS A 122 -4.67 11.90 -4.05
CA LYS A 122 -3.54 10.97 -3.89
C LYS A 122 -3.46 10.29 -2.52
N GLY A 123 -4.53 10.35 -1.72
CA GLY A 123 -4.63 9.69 -0.41
C GLY A 123 -4.45 8.17 -0.49
N VAL A 124 -4.89 7.53 -1.58
CA VAL A 124 -4.70 6.08 -1.79
C VAL A 124 -3.21 5.68 -1.69
N TRP A 125 -2.32 6.46 -2.31
CA TRP A 125 -0.88 6.20 -2.31
C TRP A 125 -0.25 6.44 -0.93
N PHE A 126 -0.79 7.40 -0.19
CA PHE A 126 -0.41 7.64 1.20
C PHE A 126 -0.76 6.45 2.10
N TRP A 127 -1.96 5.88 1.96
CA TRP A 127 -2.37 4.71 2.73
C TRP A 127 -1.57 3.46 2.36
N HIS A 128 -1.26 3.23 1.08
CA HIS A 128 -0.34 2.16 0.68
C HIS A 128 1.09 2.35 1.22
N CYS A 129 1.59 3.59 1.28
CA CYS A 129 2.87 3.88 1.94
C CYS A 129 2.86 3.50 3.43
N ILE A 130 1.71 3.62 4.11
CA ILE A 130 1.59 3.24 5.51
C ILE A 130 1.54 1.72 5.67
N SER A 131 0.79 1.03 4.80
CA SER A 131 0.56 -0.42 4.92
C SER A 131 1.68 -1.28 4.34
N SER A 132 2.48 -0.77 3.40
CA SER A 132 3.54 -1.52 2.71
C SER A 132 4.94 -1.11 3.15
N VAL A 133 5.62 -1.98 3.90
CA VAL A 133 7.00 -1.71 4.38
C VAL A 133 8.06 -1.73 3.28
N ASN A 134 7.84 -2.48 2.21
CA ASN A 134 8.76 -2.60 1.08
C ASN A 134 8.46 -1.57 -0.02
N ALA A 135 7.18 -1.33 -0.35
CA ALA A 135 6.82 -0.43 -1.43
C ALA A 135 6.82 1.06 -1.04
N MET A 136 6.78 1.39 0.26
CA MET A 136 6.66 2.80 0.72
C MET A 136 7.70 3.75 0.13
N TYR A 137 8.92 3.28 -0.15
CA TYR A 137 9.99 4.11 -0.72
C TYR A 137 9.68 4.50 -2.16
N PHE A 138 9.27 3.50 -2.97
CA PHE A 138 8.94 3.68 -4.37
C PHE A 138 7.67 4.51 -4.53
N ILE A 139 6.62 4.20 -3.76
CA ILE A 139 5.33 4.92 -3.82
C ILE A 139 5.48 6.38 -3.43
N LEU A 140 6.28 6.67 -2.40
CA LEU A 140 6.54 8.05 -1.96
C LEU A 140 7.16 8.87 -3.10
N GLU A 141 8.15 8.30 -3.80
CA GLU A 141 8.86 8.97 -4.89
C GLU A 141 8.02 9.09 -6.16
N SER A 142 7.25 8.07 -6.51
CA SER A 142 6.48 8.06 -7.77
C SER A 142 5.15 8.81 -7.69
N HIS A 143 4.47 8.78 -6.54
CA HIS A 143 3.09 9.29 -6.43
C HIS A 143 2.95 10.52 -5.55
N LEU A 144 3.66 10.60 -4.43
CA LEU A 144 3.45 11.64 -3.42
C LEU A 144 4.37 12.85 -3.59
N TYR A 145 5.59 12.64 -4.08
CA TYR A 145 6.55 13.71 -4.37
C TYR A 145 6.91 13.78 -5.85
N PRO A 146 7.36 14.94 -6.35
CA PRO A 146 8.04 15.01 -7.63
C PRO A 146 9.33 14.16 -7.58
N ALA A 147 9.59 13.39 -8.63
CA ALA A 147 10.82 12.60 -8.77
C ALA A 147 12.07 13.48 -8.51
N GLY A 148 13.02 12.98 -7.72
CA GLY A 148 14.24 13.72 -7.34
C GLY A 148 14.09 14.76 -6.23
N SER A 149 12.93 14.85 -5.56
CA SER A 149 12.72 15.79 -4.44
C SER A 149 13.39 15.39 -3.13
N LEU A 150 13.82 14.12 -3.00
CA LEU A 150 14.52 13.62 -1.83
C LEU A 150 15.95 13.20 -2.24
N PRO A 151 16.95 14.09 -2.08
CA PRO A 151 18.33 13.73 -2.34
C PRO A 151 18.78 12.57 -1.46
N LEU A 152 19.64 11.69 -1.99
CA LEU A 152 20.26 10.59 -1.23
C LEU A 152 20.97 11.12 0.03
N GLU A 153 21.51 12.33 -0.04
CA GLU A 153 22.09 13.06 1.10
C GLU A 153 21.09 13.31 2.23
N ALA A 154 19.82 13.59 1.91
CA ALA A 154 18.77 13.79 2.91
C ALA A 154 18.46 12.47 3.64
N GLU A 155 18.42 11.35 2.93
CA GLU A 155 18.25 10.04 3.55
C GLU A 155 19.41 9.67 4.45
N ARG A 156 20.65 9.90 4.00
CA ARG A 156 21.87 9.70 4.80
C ARG A 156 21.90 10.59 6.04
N CYS A 157 21.46 11.84 5.94
CA CYS A 157 21.39 12.73 7.09
C CYS A 157 20.37 12.21 8.12
N VAL A 158 19.18 11.81 7.67
CA VAL A 158 18.13 11.31 8.55
C VAL A 158 18.46 9.93 9.14
N SER A 159 19.33 9.14 8.49
CA SER A 159 19.76 7.85 9.02
C SER A 159 20.59 7.96 10.30
N GLY A 160 21.32 9.08 10.47
CA GLY A 160 22.05 9.41 11.69
C GLY A 160 21.17 9.48 12.95
N PHE A 161 19.86 9.72 12.78
CA PHE A 161 18.91 9.83 13.88
C PHE A 161 18.19 8.50 14.21
N TRP A 162 18.55 7.38 13.58
CA TRP A 162 17.85 6.10 13.79
C TRP A 162 18.12 5.49 15.16
N CYS A 163 19.35 5.60 15.65
CA CYS A 163 19.75 5.19 16.99
C CYS A 163 21.05 5.91 17.37
N ARG A 164 21.44 5.80 18.64
CA ARG A 164 22.83 6.13 19.01
C ARG A 164 23.76 5.22 18.22
N ASP A 165 24.83 5.80 17.67
CA ASP A 165 25.85 5.07 16.92
C ASP A 165 25.31 4.33 15.67
N SER A 166 24.40 4.95 14.92
CA SER A 166 23.79 4.37 13.71
C SER A 166 24.81 3.88 12.67
N GLU A 167 25.95 4.55 12.54
CA GLU A 167 27.05 4.11 11.66
C GLU A 167 27.66 2.79 12.10
N ASP A 168 27.78 2.55 13.42
CA ASP A 168 28.27 1.29 13.96
C ASP A 168 27.31 0.14 13.65
N VAL A 169 26.01 0.38 13.78
CA VAL A 169 24.97 -0.61 13.42
C VAL A 169 25.07 -0.97 11.93
N VAL A 170 25.27 0.01 11.05
CA VAL A 170 25.45 -0.24 9.60
C VAL A 170 26.72 -1.05 9.35
N ARG A 171 27.86 -0.68 9.94
CA ARG A 171 29.11 -1.43 9.83
C ARG A 171 28.96 -2.88 10.29
N MET A 172 28.32 -3.08 11.44
CA MET A 172 28.03 -4.39 12.00
C MET A 172 27.17 -5.23 11.05
N LYS A 173 26.06 -4.68 10.55
CA LYS A 173 25.15 -5.39 9.62
C LYS A 173 25.82 -5.75 8.30
N LEU A 174 26.71 -4.90 7.78
CA LEU A 174 27.50 -5.21 6.58
C LEU A 174 28.48 -6.36 6.82
N ALA A 175 29.14 -6.39 7.99
CA ALA A 175 30.02 -7.49 8.37
C ALA A 175 29.26 -8.81 8.57
N GLU A 176 28.11 -8.76 9.26
CA GLU A 176 27.22 -9.92 9.43
C GLU A 176 26.72 -10.47 8.09
N LYS A 177 26.32 -9.59 7.17
CA LYS A 177 25.91 -9.98 5.81
C LYS A 177 27.05 -10.65 5.06
N GLN A 178 28.26 -10.11 5.12
CA GLN A 178 29.42 -10.70 4.47
C GLN A 178 29.73 -12.10 5.02
N ALA A 179 29.70 -12.26 6.35
CA ALA A 179 29.89 -13.56 6.99
C ALA A 179 28.80 -14.57 6.56
N TYR A 180 27.53 -14.15 6.55
CA TYR A 180 26.41 -14.96 6.07
C TYR A 180 26.60 -15.37 4.60
N ASP A 181 26.95 -14.43 3.72
CA ASP A 181 27.17 -14.71 2.30
C ASP A 181 28.32 -15.72 2.09
N ASP A 182 29.37 -15.67 2.92
CA ASP A 182 30.48 -16.62 2.88
C ASP A 182 30.12 -18.02 3.43
N GLU A 183 29.32 -18.10 4.50
CA GLU A 183 28.75 -19.35 4.98
C GLU A 183 27.83 -20.00 3.93
N LEU A 184 26.97 -19.19 3.31
CA LEU A 184 26.07 -19.64 2.26
C LEU A 184 26.85 -20.19 1.06
N ARG A 185 27.92 -19.50 0.65
CA ARG A 185 28.82 -19.98 -0.41
C ARG A 185 29.45 -21.31 -0.07
N LYS A 186 29.95 -21.52 1.15
CA LYS A 186 30.54 -22.80 1.56
C LYS A 186 29.50 -23.92 1.48
N LEU A 187 28.31 -23.71 2.06
CA LEU A 187 27.24 -24.70 2.06
C LEU A 187 26.83 -25.14 0.65
N PHE A 188 26.76 -24.22 -0.30
CA PHE A 188 26.26 -24.51 -1.66
C PHE A 188 27.36 -24.70 -2.73
N LEU A 189 28.64 -24.53 -2.38
CA LEU A 189 29.78 -24.80 -3.29
C LEU A 189 30.60 -26.04 -2.88
N GLU A 190 30.44 -26.57 -1.66
CA GLU A 190 31.09 -27.82 -1.23
C GLU A 190 30.31 -29.10 -1.66
N GLU A 191 29.11 -28.98 -2.22
CA GLU A 191 28.30 -30.12 -2.73
C GLU A 191 28.41 -30.35 -4.26
N ARG A 192 29.53 -29.99 -4.90
CA ARG A 192 29.78 -30.30 -6.33
C ARG A 192 31.09 -31.04 -6.59
#